data_AF-A0A6A0GPE6-F1
#
_entry.id   AF-A0A6A0GPE6-F1
#
_cell.length_a   1.000
_cell.length_b   1.000
_cell.length_c   1.000
_cell.angle_alpha   90.00
_cell.angle_beta   90.00
_cell.angle_gamma   90.00
#
_symmetry.space_group_name_H-M   'P 1'
#
loop_
_entity.id
_entity.type
_entity.pdbx_description
1 polymer ?
#
loop_
_entity_poly.entity_id
_entity_poly.type
_entity_poly.pdbx_seq_one_letter_code
_entity_poly.pdbx_strand_id
1 'polypeptide(L)'
;MNIKVGFLPTAADLAVGTCVLTQERAQIAHSFEWFELQGTFISTAALKTLQQPFLIADIFKAEVWLLVLAVTAAATIAFLFIQTIMDEPRDIVEIPLRAILSQGYSPRTGYFATRLLELVTWAFTIPLVALYAGNLTASLSSPRFEAPVNSWSDLAARPDKIPVFFPNDPIHQLLVNKSGVLGEIYRKAIIPDNLIWDAISRRVIRRAMVERATSINLADGRGLGRSCNVRMSDDSVSFSIIVLFGGRNSQFEEPFNKRIRQLRSFGVVEKLYRTFVRDGCYLQSGRRKRRDSGTANPSRLTLEQLQGAFWLYILGNILACVVIFLEGVIHRRQTKRN
;
A
#
# COMPACT_ATOMS: atom_id res chain seq x y z
N MET A 1 -10.62 -34.70 -16.68
CA MET A 1 -11.65 -35.56 -16.06
C MET A 1 -12.88 -34.69 -15.83
N ASN A 2 -13.88 -34.77 -16.72
CA ASN A 2 -15.07 -33.90 -16.69
C ASN A 2 -16.05 -34.38 -15.63
N ILE A 3 -15.94 -33.88 -14.40
CA ILE A 3 -16.97 -34.09 -13.38
C ILE A 3 -18.12 -33.14 -13.73
N LYS A 4 -19.13 -33.67 -14.42
CA LYS A 4 -20.43 -33.00 -14.57
C LYS A 4 -21.05 -32.87 -13.19
N VAL A 5 -20.91 -31.71 -12.55
CA VAL A 5 -21.76 -31.32 -11.43
C VAL A 5 -23.11 -30.89 -12.02
N GLY A 6 -23.83 -31.88 -12.55
CA GLY A 6 -25.21 -31.71 -12.99
C GLY A 6 -26.10 -31.78 -11.76
N PHE A 7 -26.96 -30.77 -11.58
CA PHE A 7 -28.13 -30.92 -10.74
C PHE A 7 -28.92 -32.10 -11.31
N LEU A 8 -28.89 -33.26 -10.64
CA LEU A 8 -29.69 -34.41 -11.03
C LEU A 8 -31.14 -34.08 -10.66
N PRO A 9 -32.04 -33.87 -11.63
CA PRO A 9 -33.40 -33.39 -11.37
C PRO A 9 -34.30 -34.41 -10.64
N THR A 10 -33.75 -35.53 -10.17
CA THR A 10 -34.50 -36.62 -9.56
C THR A 10 -34.33 -36.75 -8.05
N ALA A 11 -33.40 -36.01 -7.42
CA ALA A 11 -33.12 -36.15 -5.99
C ALA A 11 -33.64 -35.00 -5.11
N ALA A 12 -33.93 -33.83 -5.68
CA ALA A 12 -34.42 -32.67 -4.95
C ALA A 12 -35.33 -31.80 -5.83
N ASP A 13 -36.44 -31.33 -5.27
CA ASP A 13 -37.44 -30.52 -5.98
C ASP A 13 -37.05 -29.04 -6.09
N LEU A 14 -36.25 -28.54 -5.14
CA LEU A 14 -35.82 -27.15 -5.04
C LEU A 14 -34.40 -27.05 -4.47
N ALA A 15 -33.55 -26.23 -5.11
CA ALA A 15 -32.24 -25.86 -4.61
C ALA A 15 -32.29 -24.47 -3.99
N VAL A 16 -32.22 -24.40 -2.66
CA VAL A 16 -32.11 -23.14 -1.91
C VAL A 16 -30.69 -23.02 -1.36
N GLY A 17 -29.98 -21.97 -1.76
CA GLY A 17 -28.61 -21.72 -1.32
C GLY A 17 -27.95 -20.56 -2.06
N THR A 18 -26.64 -20.45 -1.95
CA THR A 18 -25.83 -19.41 -2.62
C THR A 18 -25.50 -19.78 -4.07
N CYS A 19 -26.50 -20.30 -4.79
CA CYS A 19 -26.36 -20.77 -6.15
C CYS A 19 -26.31 -19.60 -7.13
N VAL A 20 -25.20 -19.51 -7.88
CA VAL A 20 -25.00 -18.48 -8.90
C VAL A 20 -25.61 -18.94 -10.23
N LEU A 21 -26.31 -18.03 -10.90
CA LEU A 21 -26.78 -18.20 -12.27
C LEU A 21 -25.59 -18.16 -13.24
N THR A 22 -25.36 -19.27 -13.93
CA THR A 22 -24.39 -19.38 -15.03
C THR A 22 -25.09 -19.91 -16.28
N GLN A 23 -24.53 -19.64 -17.46
CA GLN A 23 -25.09 -20.12 -18.72
C GLN A 23 -25.21 -21.65 -18.75
N GLU A 24 -24.22 -22.37 -18.24
CA GLU A 24 -24.24 -23.84 -18.16
C GLU A 24 -25.34 -24.35 -17.22
N ARG A 25 -25.55 -23.69 -16.08
CA ARG A 25 -26.60 -24.08 -15.12
C ARG A 25 -28.00 -23.81 -15.65
N ALA A 26 -28.19 -22.68 -16.35
CA ALA A 26 -29.47 -22.33 -16.96
C ALA A 26 -29.90 -23.31 -18.06
N GLN A 27 -28.96 -24.04 -18.68
CA GLN A 27 -29.29 -25.09 -19.64
C GLN A 27 -29.82 -26.36 -18.96
N ILE A 28 -29.37 -26.64 -17.74
CA ILE A 28 -29.65 -27.92 -17.04
C ILE A 28 -30.84 -27.78 -16.10
N ALA A 29 -30.92 -26.67 -15.36
CA ALA A 29 -31.94 -26.41 -14.35
C ALA A 29 -32.68 -25.10 -14.64
N HIS A 30 -33.95 -25.03 -14.25
CA HIS A 30 -34.73 -23.81 -14.41
C HIS A 30 -34.47 -22.87 -13.23
N SER A 31 -34.10 -21.62 -13.52
CA SER A 31 -33.83 -20.61 -12.49
C SER A 31 -35.09 -19.81 -12.19
N PHE A 32 -35.39 -19.63 -10.91
CA PHE A 32 -36.37 -18.64 -10.46
C PHE A 32 -35.81 -17.23 -10.61
N GLU A 33 -36.65 -16.23 -10.34
CA GLU A 33 -36.28 -14.82 -10.28
C GLU A 33 -35.09 -14.60 -9.33
N TRP A 34 -34.20 -13.68 -9.70
CA TRP A 34 -33.02 -13.38 -8.91
C TRP A 34 -33.35 -12.77 -7.55
N PHE A 35 -32.62 -13.24 -6.55
CA PHE A 35 -32.80 -12.84 -5.16
C PHE A 35 -31.81 -11.73 -4.76
N GLU A 36 -30.55 -11.85 -5.18
CA GLU A 36 -29.48 -10.95 -4.78
C GLU A 36 -28.41 -10.83 -5.88
N LEU A 37 -27.85 -9.63 -6.04
CA LEU A 37 -26.67 -9.37 -6.86
C LEU A 37 -25.45 -9.28 -5.95
N GLN A 38 -24.47 -10.17 -6.15
CA GLN A 38 -23.25 -10.20 -5.35
C GLN A 38 -22.03 -9.82 -6.17
N GLY A 39 -21.29 -8.81 -5.68
CA GLY A 39 -19.96 -8.48 -6.19
C GLY A 39 -18.93 -9.52 -5.74
N THR A 40 -18.06 -9.89 -6.66
CA THR A 40 -16.82 -10.62 -6.42
C THR A 40 -15.70 -9.62 -6.25
N PHE A 41 -14.85 -9.80 -5.25
CA PHE A 41 -13.78 -8.88 -4.91
C PHE A 41 -12.46 -9.64 -4.77
N ILE A 42 -11.37 -8.92 -4.98
CA ILE A 42 -10.03 -9.43 -4.66
C ILE A 42 -9.74 -9.05 -3.23
N SER A 43 -9.39 -10.02 -2.40
CA SER A 43 -8.97 -9.81 -1.01
C SER A 43 -7.51 -10.15 -0.86
N THR A 44 -6.76 -9.27 -0.23
CA THR A 44 -5.33 -9.45 0.09
C THR A 44 -5.12 -9.17 1.57
N ALA A 45 -3.94 -9.48 2.09
CA ALA A 45 -3.57 -8.96 3.40
C ALA A 45 -3.57 -7.42 3.40
N ALA A 46 -3.67 -6.86 4.60
CA ALA A 46 -3.54 -5.43 4.83
C ALA A 46 -2.26 -4.90 4.18
N LEU A 47 -2.35 -3.68 3.64
CA LEU A 47 -1.23 -3.07 2.94
C LEU A 47 -0.06 -2.89 3.89
N LYS A 48 1.13 -3.27 3.43
CA LYS A 48 2.36 -2.98 4.15
C LYS A 48 2.71 -1.52 3.95
N THR A 49 3.28 -0.92 4.98
CA THR A 49 3.92 0.39 4.88
C THR A 49 5.18 0.24 4.02
N LEU A 50 5.33 1.12 3.03
CA LEU A 50 6.56 1.21 2.25
C LEU A 50 7.65 1.71 3.19
N GLN A 51 8.60 0.84 3.53
CA GLN A 51 9.78 1.21 4.29
C GLN A 51 10.82 1.79 3.34
N GLN A 52 11.07 3.10 3.47
CA GLN A 52 12.14 3.77 2.74
C GLN A 52 13.37 3.86 3.64
N PRO A 53 14.50 3.21 3.30
CA PRO A 53 15.69 3.18 4.15
C PRO A 53 16.38 4.55 4.27
N PHE A 54 16.09 5.49 3.36
CA PHE A 54 16.65 6.84 3.31
C PHE A 54 15.56 7.93 3.32
N LEU A 55 14.59 7.82 4.23
CA LEU A 55 13.49 8.79 4.32
C LEU A 55 13.97 10.25 4.38
N ILE A 56 15.11 10.49 5.04
CA ILE A 56 15.73 11.81 5.21
C ILE A 56 16.18 12.40 3.85
N ALA A 57 16.75 11.60 2.95
CA ALA A 57 17.21 12.08 1.65
C ALA A 57 16.05 12.20 0.64
N ASP A 58 15.03 11.35 0.75
CA ASP A 58 13.90 11.25 -0.18
C ASP A 58 12.89 12.41 -0.08
N ILE A 59 13.06 13.33 0.89
CA ILE A 59 12.16 14.48 1.09
C ILE A 59 12.23 15.45 -0.08
N PHE A 60 13.45 15.68 -0.55
CA PHE A 60 13.73 16.49 -1.71
C PHE A 60 14.15 15.61 -2.87
N LYS A 61 13.75 16.00 -4.07
CA LYS A 61 14.24 15.34 -5.27
C LYS A 61 15.73 15.62 -5.47
N ALA A 62 16.41 14.75 -6.21
CA ALA A 62 17.85 14.87 -6.47
C ALA A 62 18.23 16.24 -7.08
N GLU A 63 17.37 16.82 -7.90
CA GLU A 63 17.59 18.13 -8.53
C GLU A 63 17.68 19.25 -7.49
N VAL A 64 16.88 19.19 -6.43
CA VAL A 64 16.91 20.17 -5.34
C VAL A 64 18.20 20.02 -4.54
N TRP A 65 18.63 18.79 -4.26
CA TRP A 65 19.90 18.53 -3.58
C TRP A 65 21.10 19.06 -4.37
N LEU A 66 21.09 18.90 -5.70
CA LEU A 66 22.13 19.46 -6.58
C LEU A 66 22.15 20.99 -6.54
N LEU A 67 20.98 21.63 -6.53
CA LEU A 67 20.88 23.08 -6.40
C LEU A 67 21.37 23.58 -5.04
N VAL A 68 21.03 22.90 -3.94
CA VAL A 68 21.54 23.22 -2.61
C VAL A 68 23.07 23.13 -2.60
N LEU A 69 23.65 22.05 -3.15
CA LEU A 69 25.09 21.90 -3.25
C LEU A 69 25.72 23.02 -4.08
N ALA A 70 25.13 23.37 -5.23
CA ALA A 70 25.62 24.42 -6.11
C ALA A 70 25.60 25.80 -5.43
N VAL A 71 24.50 26.14 -4.74
CA VAL A 71 24.38 27.40 -3.99
C VAL A 71 25.37 27.46 -2.83
N THR A 72 25.56 26.35 -2.11
CA THR A 72 26.55 26.26 -1.03
C THR A 72 27.96 26.48 -1.56
N ALA A 73 28.32 25.80 -2.65
CA ALA A 73 29.64 25.94 -3.27
C ALA A 73 29.86 27.36 -3.77
N ALA A 74 28.84 27.98 -4.39
CA ALA A 74 28.91 29.37 -4.84
C ALA A 74 29.10 30.35 -3.66
N ALA A 75 28.39 30.13 -2.55
CA ALA A 75 28.57 30.92 -1.33
C ALA A 75 29.99 30.74 -0.77
N THR A 76 30.50 29.51 -0.67
CA THR A 76 31.88 29.22 -0.22
C THR A 76 32.93 29.90 -1.11
N ILE A 77 32.75 29.89 -2.43
CA ILE A 77 33.63 30.59 -3.38
C ILE A 77 33.58 32.11 -3.16
N ALA A 78 32.39 32.68 -2.92
CA ALA A 78 32.25 34.10 -2.62
C ALA A 78 32.94 34.49 -1.30
N PHE A 79 32.83 33.67 -0.26
CA PHE A 79 33.56 33.88 1.00
C PHE A 79 35.07 33.73 0.84
N LEU A 80 35.55 32.75 0.05
CA LEU A 80 36.97 32.61 -0.30
C LEU A 80 37.48 33.86 -1.03
N PHE A 81 36.71 34.39 -1.98
CA PHE A 81 37.07 35.61 -2.71
C PHE A 81 37.21 36.82 -1.77
N ILE A 82 36.23 37.03 -0.88
CA ILE A 82 36.30 38.08 0.15
C ILE A 82 37.51 37.86 1.05
N GLN A 83 37.77 36.63 1.47
CA GLN A 83 38.93 36.30 2.30
C GLN A 83 40.24 36.67 1.61
N THR A 84 40.40 36.35 0.32
CA THR A 84 41.61 36.66 -0.44
C THR A 84 41.82 38.17 -0.67
N ILE A 85 40.73 38.94 -0.82
CA ILE A 85 40.82 40.38 -1.11
C ILE A 85 40.95 41.20 0.16
N MET A 86 40.25 40.80 1.21
CA MET A 86 40.10 41.59 2.44
C MET A 86 40.98 41.09 3.60
N ASP A 87 41.80 40.05 3.36
CA ASP A 87 42.70 39.44 4.35
C ASP A 87 41.99 39.03 5.66
N GLU A 88 40.75 38.56 5.53
CA GLU A 88 39.94 38.05 6.63
C GLU A 88 40.41 36.62 7.05
N PRO A 89 40.14 36.16 8.29
CA PRO A 89 40.60 34.87 8.79
C PRO A 89 40.05 33.68 7.99
N ARG A 90 40.84 32.61 7.91
CA ARG A 90 40.54 31.39 7.13
C ARG A 90 39.24 30.69 7.52
N ASP A 91 38.79 30.91 8.74
CA ASP A 91 37.63 30.21 9.30
C ASP A 91 36.30 30.68 8.68
N ILE A 92 36.29 31.82 7.96
CA ILE A 92 35.09 32.39 7.32
C ILE A 92 34.55 31.50 6.18
N VAL A 93 35.40 30.65 5.60
CA VAL A 93 35.02 29.68 4.56
C VAL A 93 34.04 28.62 5.10
N GLU A 94 34.02 28.40 6.41
CA GLU A 94 33.10 27.46 7.06
C GLU A 94 31.69 28.02 7.25
N ILE A 95 31.48 29.34 7.08
CA ILE A 95 30.19 30.00 7.35
C ILE A 95 29.05 29.38 6.52
N PRO A 96 29.15 29.20 5.20
CA PRO A 96 28.06 28.58 4.42
C PRO A 96 27.70 27.17 4.89
N LEU A 97 28.72 26.38 5.26
CA LEU A 97 28.51 25.01 5.71
C LEU A 97 27.82 24.99 7.08
N ARG A 98 28.26 25.84 8.01
CA ARG A 98 27.66 26.00 9.34
C ARG A 98 26.22 26.53 9.25
N ALA A 99 25.95 27.48 8.35
CA ALA A 99 24.63 28.03 8.14
C ALA A 99 23.60 26.98 7.67
N ILE A 100 24.00 26.06 6.77
CA ILE A 100 23.14 24.96 6.31
C ILE A 100 22.90 23.95 7.43
N LEU A 101 23.93 23.65 8.22
CA LEU A 101 23.83 22.76 9.37
C LEU A 101 23.14 23.41 10.57
N SER A 102 22.68 24.67 10.44
CA SER A 102 22.08 25.46 11.52
C SER A 102 22.97 25.54 12.77
N GLN A 103 24.29 25.57 12.57
CA GLN A 103 25.28 25.71 13.62
C GLN A 103 25.66 27.17 13.80
N GLY A 104 25.67 27.63 15.05
CA GLY A 104 26.15 28.96 15.39
C GLY A 104 27.65 29.12 15.11
N TYR A 105 28.05 30.35 14.80
CA TYR A 105 29.43 30.73 14.58
C TYR A 105 29.72 32.04 15.32
N SER A 106 30.92 32.17 15.88
CA SER A 106 31.26 33.24 16.83
C SER A 106 32.55 34.05 16.57
N PRO A 107 33.01 34.29 15.34
CA PRO A 107 33.97 35.35 15.09
C PRO A 107 33.31 36.58 14.48
N ARG A 108 34.02 37.68 14.68
CA ARG A 108 33.59 39.03 14.35
C ARG A 108 34.01 39.32 12.91
N THR A 109 33.06 39.27 11.97
CA THR A 109 33.31 39.75 10.61
C THR A 109 33.61 41.25 10.66
N GLY A 110 34.77 41.64 10.15
CA GLY A 110 35.27 43.01 10.22
C GLY A 110 34.55 43.92 9.23
N TYR A 111 34.24 43.39 8.05
CA TYR A 111 33.75 44.16 6.91
C TYR A 111 32.24 44.04 6.66
N PHE A 112 31.65 45.11 6.14
CA PHE A 112 30.23 45.16 5.78
C PHE A 112 29.86 44.16 4.67
N ALA A 113 30.73 43.97 3.68
CA ALA A 113 30.52 43.03 2.59
C ALA A 113 30.35 41.58 3.10
N THR A 114 31.20 41.16 4.04
CA THR A 114 31.12 39.84 4.69
C THR A 114 29.81 39.66 5.44
N ARG A 115 29.37 40.69 6.18
CA ARG A 115 28.08 40.69 6.91
C ARG A 115 26.89 40.60 5.98
N LEU A 116 26.94 41.29 4.84
CA LEU A 116 25.86 41.22 3.85
C LEU A 116 25.76 39.83 3.22
N LEU A 117 26.91 39.23 2.88
CA LEU A 117 26.95 37.86 2.34
C LEU A 117 26.47 36.83 3.38
N GLU A 118 26.86 37.00 4.64
CA GLU A 118 26.35 36.21 5.76
C GLU A 118 24.83 36.34 5.89
N LEU A 119 24.30 37.57 5.86
CA LEU A 119 22.85 37.82 5.92
C LEU A 119 22.10 37.15 4.77
N VAL A 120 22.62 37.23 3.54
CA VAL A 120 22.02 36.55 2.37
C VAL A 120 22.08 35.04 2.53
N THR A 121 23.19 34.50 3.03
CA THR A 121 23.36 33.07 3.28
C THR A 121 22.32 32.59 4.30
N TRP A 122 22.17 33.29 5.42
CA TRP A 122 21.16 32.97 6.45
C TRP A 122 19.73 33.14 5.95
N ALA A 123 19.45 34.18 5.16
CA ALA A 123 18.14 34.40 4.55
C ALA A 123 17.74 33.26 3.59
N PHE A 124 18.70 32.57 2.98
CA PHE A 124 18.46 31.39 2.16
C PHE A 124 18.33 30.10 3.01
N THR A 125 19.23 29.89 3.98
CA THR A 125 19.27 28.63 4.74
C THR A 125 18.09 28.47 5.69
N ILE A 126 17.62 29.54 6.34
CA ILE A 126 16.50 29.46 7.30
C ILE A 126 15.22 28.92 6.63
N PRO A 127 14.72 29.50 5.51
CA PRO A 127 13.56 28.96 4.81
C PRO A 127 13.80 27.55 4.28
N LEU A 128 14.99 27.26 3.76
CA LEU A 128 15.32 25.93 3.22
C LEU A 128 15.19 24.85 4.30
N VAL A 129 15.80 25.06 5.47
CA VAL A 129 15.73 24.13 6.61
C VAL A 129 14.30 24.03 7.15
N ALA A 130 13.57 25.15 7.24
CA ALA A 130 12.18 25.16 7.67
C ALA A 130 11.27 24.35 6.73
N LEU A 131 11.42 24.51 5.41
CA LEU A 131 10.67 23.75 4.40
C LEU A 131 11.01 22.25 4.45
N TYR A 132 12.29 21.93 4.63
CA TYR A 132 12.74 20.56 4.79
C TYR A 132 12.10 19.90 6.03
N ALA A 133 12.14 20.57 7.19
CA ALA A 133 11.54 20.08 8.43
C ALA A 133 10.01 19.93 8.32
N GLY A 134 9.33 20.87 7.64
CA GLY A 134 7.90 20.79 7.38
C GLY A 134 7.52 19.59 6.51
N ASN A 135 8.24 19.39 5.41
CA ASN A 135 8.01 18.26 4.51
C ASN A 135 8.35 16.91 5.16
N LEU A 136 9.40 16.85 5.99
CA LEU A 136 9.72 15.67 6.81
C LEU A 136 8.55 15.32 7.73
N THR A 137 8.02 16.31 8.45
CA THR A 137 6.88 16.12 9.37
C THR A 137 5.63 15.66 8.64
N ALA A 138 5.35 16.23 7.46
CA ALA A 138 4.23 15.80 6.62
C ALA A 138 4.41 14.35 6.14
N SER A 139 5.62 13.97 5.70
CA SER A 139 5.90 12.61 5.24
C SER A 139 5.87 11.58 6.39
N LEU A 140 6.17 11.99 7.62
CA LEU A 140 6.07 11.12 8.80
C LEU A 140 4.64 10.95 9.30
N SER A 141 3.77 11.94 9.08
CA SER A 141 2.37 11.86 9.50
C SER A 141 1.51 11.03 8.53
N SER A 142 1.91 10.92 7.26
CA SER A 142 1.21 10.12 6.26
C SER A 142 2.05 8.90 5.84
N PRO A 143 1.83 7.71 6.44
CA PRO A 143 2.54 6.51 6.02
C PRO A 143 2.21 6.19 4.55
N ARG A 144 3.25 5.98 3.75
CA ARG A 144 3.09 5.48 2.39
C ARG A 144 2.81 3.99 2.46
N PHE A 145 1.78 3.55 1.76
CA PHE A 145 1.43 2.13 1.65
C PHE A 145 1.81 1.61 0.25
N GLU A 146 2.04 0.31 0.15
CA GLU A 146 2.07 -0.36 -1.16
C GLU A 146 0.77 -0.05 -1.91
N ALA A 147 0.84 0.09 -3.24
CA ALA A 147 -0.36 0.27 -4.05
C ALA A 147 -1.35 -0.88 -3.77
N PRO A 148 -2.67 -0.64 -3.78
CA PRO A 148 -3.65 -1.72 -3.62
C PRO A 148 -3.78 -2.57 -4.89
N VAL A 149 -4.39 -3.75 -4.76
CA VAL A 149 -4.81 -4.60 -5.89
C VAL A 149 -6.30 -4.40 -6.08
N ASN A 150 -6.69 -3.65 -7.12
CA ASN A 150 -8.09 -3.29 -7.35
C ASN A 150 -8.70 -3.98 -8.57
N SER A 151 -7.87 -4.46 -9.50
CA SER A 151 -8.32 -5.04 -10.76
C SER A 151 -7.63 -6.37 -11.08
N TRP A 152 -8.19 -7.11 -12.06
CA TRP A 152 -7.55 -8.29 -12.62
C TRP A 152 -6.16 -7.97 -13.20
N SER A 153 -5.99 -6.82 -13.85
CA SER A 153 -4.69 -6.39 -14.38
C SER A 153 -3.67 -6.14 -13.28
N ASP A 154 -4.07 -5.50 -12.16
CA ASP A 154 -3.15 -5.28 -11.02
C ASP A 154 -2.72 -6.61 -10.41
N LEU A 155 -3.64 -7.57 -10.32
CA LEU A 155 -3.36 -8.90 -9.79
C LEU A 155 -2.44 -9.69 -10.73
N ALA A 156 -2.65 -9.59 -12.05
CA ALA A 156 -1.77 -10.22 -13.03
C ALA A 156 -0.36 -9.63 -13.02
N ALA A 157 -0.24 -8.31 -12.84
CA ALA A 157 1.03 -7.59 -12.79
C ALA A 157 1.86 -7.90 -11.53
N ARG A 158 1.23 -8.42 -10.46
CA ARG A 158 1.91 -8.72 -9.19
C ARG A 158 2.33 -10.18 -9.07
N PRO A 159 3.64 -10.49 -9.17
CA PRO A 159 4.12 -11.87 -8.98
C PRO A 159 4.07 -12.32 -7.51
N ASP A 160 4.07 -11.39 -6.56
CA ASP A 160 4.07 -11.67 -5.12
C ASP A 160 2.70 -12.07 -4.56
N LYS A 161 1.62 -11.81 -5.31
CA LYS A 161 0.23 -12.12 -4.92
C LYS A 161 -0.29 -13.28 -5.73
N ILE A 162 -0.27 -14.46 -5.14
CA ILE A 162 -0.76 -15.68 -5.80
C ILE A 162 -2.29 -15.78 -5.63
N PRO A 163 -3.07 -15.82 -6.73
CA PRO A 163 -4.51 -15.95 -6.65
C PRO A 163 -4.94 -17.36 -6.21
N VAL A 164 -5.96 -17.44 -5.37
CA VAL A 164 -6.54 -18.70 -4.91
C VAL A 164 -8.01 -18.74 -5.33
N PHE A 165 -8.43 -19.85 -5.93
CA PHE A 165 -9.81 -20.11 -6.31
C PHE A 165 -10.26 -21.47 -5.79
N PHE A 166 -11.55 -21.61 -5.54
CA PHE A 166 -12.13 -22.90 -5.19
C PHE A 166 -12.34 -23.78 -6.43
N PRO A 167 -12.02 -25.08 -6.36
CA PRO A 167 -12.32 -25.99 -7.45
C PRO A 167 -13.83 -26.00 -7.72
N ASN A 168 -14.20 -25.97 -9.00
CA ASN A 168 -15.59 -25.97 -9.47
C ASN A 168 -16.45 -24.77 -9.01
N ASP A 169 -15.85 -23.70 -8.50
CA ASP A 169 -16.57 -22.46 -8.25
C ASP A 169 -16.86 -21.70 -9.57
N PRO A 170 -18.00 -20.99 -9.69
CA PRO A 170 -18.29 -20.17 -10.88
C PRO A 170 -17.16 -19.20 -11.26
N ILE A 171 -16.43 -18.65 -10.28
CA ILE A 171 -15.28 -17.76 -10.53
C ILE A 171 -14.12 -18.56 -11.16
N HIS A 172 -13.86 -19.77 -10.66
CA HIS A 172 -12.88 -20.66 -11.28
C HIS A 172 -13.27 -21.01 -12.72
N GLN A 173 -14.54 -21.37 -12.96
CA GLN A 173 -15.05 -21.65 -14.30
C GLN A 173 -14.93 -20.46 -15.25
N LEU A 174 -15.08 -19.23 -14.75
CA LEU A 174 -14.90 -18.00 -15.54
C LEU A 174 -13.45 -17.84 -16.05
N LEU A 175 -12.48 -18.45 -15.39
CA LEU A 175 -11.06 -18.36 -15.75
C LEU A 175 -10.60 -19.52 -16.64
N VAL A 176 -11.29 -20.66 -16.55
CA VAL A 176 -10.99 -21.83 -17.39
C VAL A 176 -11.18 -21.46 -18.86
N ASN A 177 -10.19 -21.81 -19.69
CA ASN A 177 -10.17 -21.55 -21.13
C ASN A 177 -10.21 -20.06 -21.54
N LYS A 178 -9.86 -19.12 -20.66
CA LYS A 178 -9.67 -17.72 -21.03
C LYS A 178 -8.24 -17.43 -21.46
N SER A 179 -8.11 -16.52 -22.42
CA SER A 179 -6.83 -15.96 -22.87
C SER A 179 -6.61 -14.55 -22.29
N GLY A 180 -5.42 -13.99 -22.49
CA GLY A 180 -5.04 -12.67 -21.96
C GLY A 180 -4.85 -12.67 -20.44
N VAL A 181 -5.23 -11.55 -19.80
CA VAL A 181 -5.02 -11.29 -18.36
C VAL A 181 -5.62 -12.39 -17.48
N LEU A 182 -6.85 -12.85 -17.76
CA LEU A 182 -7.50 -13.90 -16.98
C LEU A 182 -6.79 -15.26 -17.13
N GLY A 183 -6.27 -15.56 -18.32
CA GLY A 183 -5.48 -16.77 -18.57
C GLY A 183 -4.11 -16.74 -17.87
N GLU A 184 -3.50 -15.56 -17.71
CA GLU A 184 -2.29 -15.40 -16.90
C GLU A 184 -2.56 -15.61 -15.40
N ILE A 185 -3.66 -15.07 -14.90
CA ILE A 185 -4.10 -15.26 -13.51
C ILE A 185 -4.38 -16.73 -13.25
N TYR A 186 -5.08 -17.40 -14.16
CA TYR A 186 -5.37 -18.84 -14.06
C TYR A 186 -4.09 -19.68 -13.99
N ARG A 187 -3.10 -19.38 -14.84
CA ARG A 187 -1.80 -20.08 -14.84
C ARG A 187 -1.01 -19.88 -13.54
N LYS A 188 -1.18 -18.74 -12.88
CA LYS A 188 -0.56 -18.45 -11.57
C LYS A 188 -1.36 -19.00 -10.40
N ALA A 189 -2.60 -19.43 -10.61
CA ALA A 189 -3.51 -19.72 -9.52
C ALA A 189 -3.21 -21.03 -8.80
N ILE A 190 -3.51 -21.05 -7.51
CA ILE A 190 -3.54 -22.27 -6.72
C ILE A 190 -4.99 -22.70 -6.55
N ILE A 191 -5.28 -23.94 -6.96
CA ILE A 191 -6.58 -24.59 -6.79
C ILE A 191 -6.38 -25.74 -5.79
N PRO A 192 -6.73 -25.56 -4.51
CA PRO A 192 -6.56 -26.60 -3.51
C PRO A 192 -7.64 -27.69 -3.65
N ASP A 193 -7.25 -28.96 -3.59
CA ASP A 193 -8.16 -30.10 -3.69
C ASP A 193 -9.07 -30.28 -2.46
N ASN A 194 -8.61 -29.82 -1.29
CA ASN A 194 -9.32 -30.01 -0.01
C ASN A 194 -9.81 -28.66 0.58
N LEU A 195 -11.11 -28.63 0.91
CA LEU A 195 -11.83 -27.54 1.56
C LEU A 195 -11.34 -27.33 3.01
N ILE A 196 -10.29 -26.54 3.20
CA ILE A 196 -10.03 -25.96 4.54
C ILE A 196 -9.91 -24.44 4.38
N TRP A 197 -11.08 -23.79 4.39
CA TRP A 197 -11.23 -22.34 4.50
C TRP A 197 -10.33 -21.74 5.59
N ASP A 198 -10.20 -22.45 6.70
CA ASP A 198 -9.42 -22.07 7.89
C ASP A 198 -7.90 -22.05 7.67
N ALA A 199 -7.38 -22.84 6.74
CA ALA A 199 -5.96 -22.87 6.39
C ALA A 199 -5.60 -21.82 5.33
N ILE A 200 -6.57 -21.43 4.49
CA ILE A 200 -6.41 -20.45 3.41
C ILE A 200 -6.56 -19.02 3.96
N SER A 201 -7.55 -18.78 4.83
CA SER A 201 -7.78 -17.48 5.49
C SER A 201 -6.59 -17.04 6.34
N ARG A 202 -5.90 -17.99 7.01
CA ARG A 202 -4.67 -17.72 7.78
C ARG A 202 -3.43 -17.44 6.92
N ARG A 203 -3.47 -17.74 5.60
CA ARG A 203 -2.34 -17.59 4.65
C ARG A 203 -2.51 -16.42 3.67
N VAL A 204 -3.49 -15.54 3.88
CA VAL A 204 -3.78 -14.34 3.06
C VAL A 204 -2.61 -13.34 3.01
N ILE A 205 -1.60 -13.50 3.89
CA ILE A 205 -0.37 -12.68 3.91
C ILE A 205 0.41 -12.72 2.58
N ARG A 206 0.39 -13.85 1.86
CA ARG A 206 1.11 -14.04 0.58
C ARG A 206 0.19 -14.35 -0.60
N ARG A 207 -1.12 -14.36 -0.39
CA ARG A 207 -2.09 -14.83 -1.39
C ARG A 207 -3.19 -13.80 -1.58
N ALA A 208 -3.65 -13.69 -2.82
CA ALA A 208 -4.87 -12.96 -3.14
C ALA A 208 -6.01 -13.98 -3.23
N MET A 209 -7.12 -13.68 -2.56
CA MET A 209 -8.30 -14.52 -2.59
C MET A 209 -9.39 -13.79 -3.34
N VAL A 210 -9.92 -14.40 -4.40
CA VAL A 210 -10.97 -13.79 -5.20
C VAL A 210 -12.29 -14.48 -4.88
N GLU A 211 -13.16 -13.75 -4.22
CA GLU A 211 -14.36 -14.34 -3.61
C GLU A 211 -15.46 -13.30 -3.46
N ARG A 212 -16.69 -13.78 -3.26
CA ARG A 212 -17.85 -12.92 -2.98
C ARG A 212 -17.71 -12.22 -1.64
N ALA A 213 -18.19 -10.97 -1.59
CA ALA A 213 -18.10 -10.15 -0.38
C ALA A 213 -18.77 -10.80 0.84
N THR A 214 -19.87 -11.53 0.64
CA THR A 214 -20.57 -12.26 1.70
C THR A 214 -19.73 -13.34 2.33
N SER A 215 -19.08 -14.18 1.52
CA SER A 215 -18.20 -15.25 2.02
C SER A 215 -17.06 -14.67 2.85
N ILE A 216 -16.45 -13.58 2.37
CA ILE A 216 -15.35 -12.90 3.08
C ILE A 216 -15.85 -12.31 4.39
N ASN A 217 -16.96 -11.58 4.38
CA ASN A 217 -17.54 -10.97 5.59
C ASN A 217 -18.00 -12.02 6.62
N LEU A 218 -18.52 -13.16 6.17
CA LEU A 218 -18.91 -14.27 7.05
C LEU A 218 -17.68 -14.96 7.64
N ALA A 219 -16.63 -15.16 6.86
CA ALA A 219 -15.37 -15.73 7.35
C ALA A 219 -14.69 -14.82 8.38
N ASP A 220 -14.64 -13.52 8.08
CA ASP A 220 -14.07 -12.50 8.95
C ASP A 220 -14.90 -12.32 10.23
N GLY A 221 -16.22 -12.16 10.09
CA GLY A 221 -17.15 -11.94 11.19
C GLY A 221 -17.38 -13.14 12.11
N ARG A 222 -17.03 -14.37 11.68
CA ARG A 222 -17.14 -15.59 12.50
C ARG A 222 -15.83 -16.05 13.15
N GLY A 223 -14.66 -15.65 12.64
CA GLY A 223 -13.40 -16.33 13.01
C GLY A 223 -12.16 -15.46 13.16
N LEU A 224 -12.20 -14.18 12.79
CA LEU A 224 -11.03 -13.31 12.87
C LEU A 224 -11.34 -12.19 13.85
N GLY A 225 -10.63 -12.20 14.99
CA GLY A 225 -10.82 -11.23 16.07
C GLY A 225 -10.66 -9.78 15.60
N ARG A 226 -10.83 -8.84 16.54
CA ARG A 226 -10.83 -7.35 16.40
C ARG A 226 -9.80 -6.69 15.45
N SER A 227 -8.82 -7.40 14.89
CA SER A 227 -7.84 -6.89 13.94
C SER A 227 -8.22 -7.23 12.48
N CYS A 228 -8.70 -6.23 11.74
CA CYS A 228 -8.93 -6.28 10.30
C CYS A 228 -7.62 -6.41 9.51
N ASN A 229 -7.14 -7.64 9.30
CA ASN A 229 -5.87 -7.92 8.61
C ASN A 229 -6.02 -8.15 7.10
N VAL A 230 -7.22 -7.93 6.56
CA VAL A 230 -7.55 -8.16 5.15
C VAL A 230 -8.03 -6.85 4.53
N ARG A 231 -7.59 -6.57 3.30
CA ARG A 231 -8.08 -5.49 2.45
C ARG A 231 -8.77 -6.11 1.24
N MET A 232 -9.93 -5.59 0.88
CA MET A 232 -10.61 -5.92 -0.37
C MET A 232 -10.32 -4.86 -1.42
N SER A 233 -10.45 -5.22 -2.69
CA SER A 233 -10.45 -4.29 -3.81
C SER A 233 -11.55 -3.25 -3.62
N ASP A 234 -11.28 -2.02 -4.05
CA ASP A 234 -12.27 -0.94 -3.90
C ASP A 234 -13.51 -1.21 -4.77
N ASP A 235 -13.31 -1.82 -5.94
CA ASP A 235 -14.36 -2.22 -6.86
C ASP A 235 -14.51 -3.74 -6.98
N SER A 236 -15.71 -4.17 -7.35
CA SER A 236 -15.98 -5.57 -7.69
C SER A 236 -15.42 -5.92 -9.06
N VAL A 237 -14.70 -7.03 -9.14
CA VAL A 237 -14.08 -7.52 -10.39
C VAL A 237 -15.04 -8.30 -11.28
N SER A 238 -16.15 -8.77 -10.71
CA SER A 238 -17.26 -9.39 -11.43
C SER A 238 -18.52 -9.38 -10.56
N PHE A 239 -19.68 -9.51 -11.18
CA PHE A 239 -20.96 -9.67 -10.49
C PHE A 239 -21.53 -11.06 -10.73
N SER A 240 -22.13 -11.62 -9.68
CA SER A 240 -22.83 -12.91 -9.71
C SER A 240 -24.26 -12.70 -9.27
N ILE A 241 -25.20 -13.30 -9.98
CA ILE A 241 -26.61 -13.25 -9.65
C ILE A 241 -26.96 -14.53 -8.87
N ILE A 242 -27.48 -14.38 -7.66
CA ILE A 242 -27.98 -15.50 -6.87
C ILE A 242 -29.43 -15.76 -7.24
N VAL A 243 -29.71 -17.01 -7.59
CA VAL A 243 -31.04 -17.51 -7.96
C VAL A 243 -31.33 -18.80 -7.19
N LEU A 244 -32.61 -19.09 -7.06
CA LEU A 244 -33.06 -20.45 -6.71
C LEU A 244 -33.12 -21.27 -8.00
N PHE A 245 -32.86 -22.57 -7.89
CA PHE A 245 -33.05 -23.50 -9.01
C PHE A 245 -34.12 -24.52 -8.66
N GLY A 246 -34.92 -24.92 -9.65
CA GLY A 246 -35.92 -25.96 -9.51
C GLY A 246 -36.02 -26.82 -10.76
N GLY A 247 -36.89 -27.83 -10.66
CA GLY A 247 -37.27 -28.64 -11.83
C GLY A 247 -37.90 -27.78 -12.92
N ARG A 248 -37.72 -28.20 -14.18
CA ARG A 248 -38.42 -27.57 -15.32
C ARG A 248 -39.94 -27.73 -15.14
N ASN A 249 -40.70 -26.69 -15.49
CA ASN A 249 -42.17 -26.65 -15.37
C ASN A 249 -42.69 -26.86 -13.93
N SER A 250 -41.96 -26.36 -12.93
CA SER A 250 -42.43 -26.40 -11.56
C SER A 250 -43.69 -25.55 -11.38
N GLN A 251 -44.76 -26.13 -10.83
CA GLN A 251 -45.98 -25.41 -10.46
C GLN A 251 -45.74 -24.27 -9.45
N PHE A 252 -44.58 -24.28 -8.79
CA PHE A 252 -44.20 -23.28 -7.79
C PHE A 252 -43.51 -22.06 -8.40
N GLU A 253 -43.18 -22.07 -9.69
CA GLU A 253 -42.41 -21.00 -10.34
C GLU A 253 -43.07 -19.62 -10.20
N GLU A 254 -44.29 -19.46 -10.71
CA GLU A 254 -44.96 -18.18 -10.70
C GLU A 254 -45.26 -17.68 -9.26
N PRO A 255 -45.79 -18.51 -8.34
CA PRO A 255 -45.96 -18.12 -6.95
C PRO A 255 -44.66 -17.66 -6.28
N PHE A 256 -43.54 -18.37 -6.49
CA PHE A 256 -42.24 -18.00 -5.91
C PHE A 256 -41.71 -16.72 -6.52
N ASN A 257 -41.71 -16.59 -7.85
CA ASN A 257 -41.23 -15.40 -8.54
C ASN A 257 -41.97 -14.14 -8.06
N LYS A 258 -43.30 -14.23 -7.89
CA LYS A 258 -44.11 -13.15 -7.33
C LYS A 258 -43.68 -12.77 -5.92
N ARG A 259 -43.45 -13.77 -5.04
CA ARG A 259 -43.01 -13.52 -3.65
C ARG A 259 -41.59 -13.00 -3.56
N ILE A 260 -40.65 -13.49 -4.37
CA ILE A 260 -39.27 -12.99 -4.43
C ILE A 260 -39.26 -11.52 -4.83
N ARG A 261 -40.03 -11.14 -5.87
CA ARG A 261 -40.17 -9.74 -6.28
C ARG A 261 -40.72 -8.87 -5.16
N GLN A 262 -41.75 -9.34 -4.44
CA GLN A 262 -42.32 -8.63 -3.28
C GLN A 262 -41.30 -8.44 -2.15
N LEU A 263 -40.57 -9.50 -1.78
CA LEU A 263 -39.55 -9.44 -0.73
C LEU A 263 -38.43 -8.45 -1.10
N ARG A 264 -38.04 -8.40 -2.37
CA ARG A 264 -37.06 -7.46 -2.89
C ARG A 264 -37.60 -6.03 -2.89
N SER A 265 -38.82 -5.80 -3.39
CA SER A 265 -39.43 -4.46 -3.43
C SER A 265 -39.70 -3.88 -2.05
N PHE A 266 -40.01 -4.72 -1.06
CA PHE A 266 -40.20 -4.30 0.33
C PHE A 266 -38.88 -4.18 1.12
N GLY A 267 -37.73 -4.44 0.51
CA GLY A 267 -36.43 -4.36 1.18
C GLY A 267 -36.21 -5.42 2.27
N VAL A 268 -37.03 -6.47 2.31
CA VAL A 268 -36.89 -7.57 3.29
C VAL A 268 -35.58 -8.30 3.07
N VAL A 269 -35.19 -8.51 1.80
CA VAL A 269 -33.91 -9.13 1.43
C VAL A 269 -32.73 -8.37 2.01
N GLU A 270 -32.70 -7.05 1.83
CA GLU A 270 -31.64 -6.17 2.36
C GLU A 270 -31.62 -6.18 3.90
N LYS A 271 -32.79 -6.18 4.54
CA LYS A 271 -32.89 -6.26 6.00
C LYS A 271 -32.33 -7.59 6.51
N LEU A 272 -32.70 -8.71 5.88
CA LEU A 272 -32.20 -10.04 6.25
C LEU A 272 -30.68 -10.12 6.04
N TYR A 273 -30.19 -9.62 4.90
CA TYR A 273 -28.76 -9.55 4.62
C TYR A 273 -28.00 -8.85 5.73
N ARG A 274 -28.42 -7.64 6.13
CA ARG A 274 -27.77 -6.89 7.23
C ARG A 274 -27.90 -7.55 8.60
N THR A 275 -28.96 -8.33 8.81
CA THR A 275 -29.21 -9.01 10.08
C THR A 275 -28.27 -10.22 10.23
N PHE A 276 -28.05 -10.98 9.15
CA PHE A 276 -27.29 -12.23 9.18
C PHE A 276 -25.82 -12.07 8.76
N VAL A 277 -25.53 -11.12 7.87
CA VAL A 277 -24.18 -10.72 7.47
C VAL A 277 -23.84 -9.49 8.30
N ARG A 278 -23.13 -9.70 9.42
CA ARG A 278 -22.61 -8.60 10.25
C ARG A 278 -21.66 -7.74 9.42
N ASP A 279 -21.57 -6.46 9.79
CA ASP A 279 -20.59 -5.53 9.23
C ASP A 279 -19.17 -6.07 9.47
N GLY A 280 -18.61 -6.75 8.46
CA GLY A 280 -17.20 -7.15 8.43
C GLY A 280 -16.29 -5.94 8.23
N CYS A 281 -14.98 -6.18 8.15
CA CYS A 281 -13.99 -5.12 7.97
C CYS A 281 -14.23 -4.23 6.72
N TYR A 282 -14.95 -4.74 5.72
CA TYR A 282 -15.36 -4.01 4.51
C TYR A 282 -16.47 -2.97 4.77
N LEU A 283 -17.51 -3.32 5.54
CA LEU A 283 -18.62 -2.39 5.78
C LEU A 283 -18.26 -1.25 6.75
N GLN A 284 -17.19 -1.43 7.54
CA GLN A 284 -16.62 -0.37 8.36
C GLN A 284 -15.76 0.64 7.58
N SER A 285 -15.17 0.27 6.44
CA SER A 285 -14.33 1.21 5.68
C SER A 285 -15.11 2.33 5.01
N GLY A 286 -16.39 2.12 4.69
CA GLY A 286 -17.25 3.16 4.10
C GLY A 286 -17.95 4.09 5.11
N ARG A 287 -18.28 3.59 6.31
CA ARG A 287 -19.08 4.35 7.30
C ARG A 287 -18.32 4.74 8.59
N ARG A 288 -17.17 4.11 8.90
CA ARG A 288 -16.41 4.37 10.14
C ARG A 288 -14.94 4.74 9.96
N LYS A 289 -14.36 4.66 8.76
CA LYS A 289 -12.99 5.16 8.49
C LYS A 289 -12.92 6.65 8.13
N ARG A 290 -13.53 7.48 8.98
CA ARG A 290 -13.09 8.89 9.17
C ARG A 290 -12.90 9.27 10.64
N ARG A 291 -13.28 8.39 11.59
CA ARG A 291 -13.18 8.69 13.02
C ARG A 291 -12.27 7.74 13.79
N ASP A 292 -12.19 6.46 13.42
CA ASP A 292 -11.44 5.47 14.22
C ASP A 292 -10.10 5.01 13.60
N SER A 293 -9.73 5.53 12.43
CA SER A 293 -8.31 5.62 12.03
C SER A 293 -7.57 6.75 12.75
N GLY A 294 -8.16 7.29 13.84
CA GLY A 294 -7.53 8.22 14.78
C GLY A 294 -6.87 7.53 15.99
N THR A 295 -6.93 6.19 16.09
CA THR A 295 -6.18 5.41 17.09
C THR A 295 -5.18 4.45 16.45
N ALA A 296 -4.80 4.70 15.20
CA ALA A 296 -3.44 4.33 14.81
C ALA A 296 -2.53 5.22 15.66
N ASN A 297 -2.04 4.69 16.78
CA ASN A 297 -0.95 5.31 17.52
C ASN A 297 0.04 5.84 16.47
N PRO A 298 0.47 7.11 16.56
CA PRO A 298 1.42 7.67 15.61
C PRO A 298 2.53 6.64 15.45
N SER A 299 2.69 6.13 14.23
CA SER A 299 3.60 5.02 13.97
C SER A 299 4.95 5.43 14.53
N ARG A 300 5.39 4.75 15.59
CA ARG A 300 6.65 5.11 16.24
C ARG A 300 7.73 5.03 15.18
N LEU A 301 8.57 6.06 15.10
CA LEU A 301 9.73 6.07 14.23
C LEU A 301 10.53 4.80 14.49
N THR A 302 10.68 3.98 13.46
CA THR A 302 11.42 2.72 13.54
C THR A 302 12.88 2.97 13.22
N LEU A 303 13.78 2.14 13.77
CA LEU A 303 15.21 2.22 13.48
C LEU A 303 15.48 2.10 11.97
N GLU A 304 14.68 1.30 11.27
CA GLU A 304 14.77 1.09 9.81
C GLU A 304 14.53 2.37 9.00
N GLN A 305 13.76 3.33 9.52
CA GLN A 305 13.51 4.63 8.87
C GLN A 305 14.63 5.64 9.11
N LEU A 306 15.38 5.50 10.20
CA LEU A 306 16.45 6.43 10.61
C LEU A 306 17.87 5.88 10.40
N GLN A 307 18.01 4.61 10.03
CA GLN A 307 19.32 3.94 9.84
C GLN A 307 20.26 4.69 8.88
N GLY A 308 19.71 5.36 7.85
CA GLY A 308 20.51 6.14 6.91
C GLY A 308 21.36 7.24 7.56
N ALA A 309 20.84 7.90 8.61
CA ALA A 309 21.59 8.92 9.34
C ALA A 309 22.77 8.32 10.11
N PHE A 310 22.59 7.15 10.72
CA PHE A 310 23.65 6.44 11.44
C PHE A 310 24.75 5.98 10.49
N TRP A 311 24.39 5.45 9.32
CA TRP A 311 25.37 5.07 8.30
C TRP A 311 26.17 6.27 7.80
N LEU A 312 25.52 7.41 7.58
CA LEU A 312 26.21 8.64 7.18
C LEU A 312 27.19 9.13 8.25
N TYR A 313 26.81 9.06 9.52
CA TYR A 313 27.70 9.40 10.63
C TYR A 313 28.92 8.46 10.72
N ILE A 314 28.71 7.14 10.62
CA ILE A 314 29.80 6.16 10.64
C ILE A 314 30.75 6.38 9.47
N LEU A 315 30.21 6.55 8.26
CA LEU A 315 30.99 6.80 7.05
C LEU A 315 31.81 8.09 7.18
N GLY A 316 31.22 9.16 7.73
CA GLY A 316 31.91 10.43 7.98
C GLY A 316 33.09 10.29 8.94
N ASN A 317 32.93 9.53 10.03
CA ASN A 317 34.03 9.29 10.98
C ASN A 317 35.16 8.46 10.36
N ILE A 318 34.83 7.44 9.56
CA ILE A 318 35.83 6.64 8.83
C ILE A 318 36.62 7.53 7.87
N LEU A 319 35.93 8.36 7.08
CA LEU A 319 36.57 9.30 6.16
C LEU A 319 37.48 10.30 6.91
N ALA A 320 37.03 10.84 8.03
CA ALA A 320 37.84 11.74 8.86
C ALA A 320 39.12 11.04 9.37
N CYS A 321 39.03 9.80 9.83
CA CYS A 321 40.19 9.02 10.26
C CYS A 321 41.19 8.80 9.11
N VAL A 322 40.69 8.53 7.90
CA VAL A 322 41.53 8.37 6.71
C VAL A 322 42.24 9.68 6.36
N VAL A 323 41.54 10.81 6.39
CA VAL A 323 42.12 12.13 6.11
C VAL A 323 43.21 12.47 7.12
N ILE A 324 42.95 12.30 8.42
CA ILE A 324 43.94 12.55 9.49
C ILE A 324 45.17 11.65 9.32
N PHE A 325 44.97 10.39 8.97
CA PHE A 325 46.08 9.46 8.73
C PHE A 325 46.92 9.90 7.53
N LEU A 326 46.30 10.26 6.41
CA LEU A 326 46.99 10.74 5.22
C LEU A 326 47.76 12.04 5.49
N GLU A 327 47.13 12.99 6.18
CA GLU A 327 47.77 14.25 6.58
C GLU A 327 48.98 13.98 7.49
N GLY A 328 48.85 13.09 8.47
CA GLY A 328 49.95 12.69 9.34
C GLY A 328 51.12 12.04 8.59
N VAL A 329 50.85 11.23 7.57
CA VAL A 329 51.89 10.63 6.70
C VAL A 329 52.57 11.69 5.84
N ILE A 330 51.80 12.60 5.24
CA ILE A 330 52.32 13.69 4.41
C ILE A 330 53.19 14.63 5.25
N HIS A 331 52.69 15.03 6.42
CA HIS A 331 53.40 15.93 7.34
C HIS A 331 54.74 15.32 7.76
N ARG A 332 54.76 14.06 8.22
CA ARG A 332 56.00 13.36 8.59
C ARG A 332 57.00 13.25 7.44
N ARG A 333 56.55 13.11 6.19
CA ARG A 333 57.43 13.09 5.01
C ARG A 333 58.02 14.46 4.71
N GLN A 334 57.26 15.54 4.92
CA GLN A 334 57.74 16.91 4.74
C GLN A 334 58.74 17.29 5.83
N THR A 335 58.49 16.93 7.10
CA THR A 335 59.42 17.23 8.21
C THR A 335 60.74 16.48 8.10
N LYS A 336 60.76 15.28 7.52
CA LYS A 336 62.01 14.52 7.26
C LYS A 336 62.83 15.04 6.08
N ARG A 337 62.25 15.94 5.25
CA ARG A 337 62.90 16.45 4.03
C ARG A 337 63.52 17.84 4.24
N ASN A 338 63.16 18.53 5.33
CA ASN A 338 63.78 19.77 5.80
C ASN A 338 64.84 19.47 6.87
#